data_AF-W9R2F2-F1
#
_entry.id   AF-W9R2F2-F1
#
_cell.length_a   1.000
_cell.length_b   1.000
_cell.length_c   1.000
_cell.angle_alpha   90.00
_cell.angle_beta   90.00
_cell.angle_gamma   90.00
#
_symmetry.space_group_name_H-M   'P 1'
#
loop_
_entity.id
_entity.type
_entity.pdbx_description
1 polymer ?
#
loop_
_entity_poly.entity_id
_entity_poly.type
_entity_poly.pdbx_seq_one_letter_code
_entity_poly.pdbx_strand_id
1 'polypeptide(L)' 'MSPKECKEKCLKNCSCTAYASSGTNGGVGCTIWLGDLVGVRDALNGGKNLFVKMPSSVIGMKNAE' A
#
# COMPACT_ATOMS: atom_id res chain seq x y z
N MET A 1 -8.96 3.83 -11.47
CA MET A 1 -7.56 3.61 -11.08
C MET A 1 -7.37 2.25 -10.41
N SER A 2 -6.61 1.38 -11.07
CA SER A 2 -6.28 0.02 -10.64
C SER A 2 -5.23 0.00 -9.51
N PRO A 3 -5.09 -1.12 -8.78
CA PRO A 3 -4.00 -1.32 -7.83
C PRO A 3 -2.61 -1.18 -8.47
N LYS A 4 -2.46 -1.57 -9.75
CA LYS A 4 -1.21 -1.46 -10.51
C LYS A 4 -0.80 0.00 -10.72
N GLU A 5 -1.74 0.86 -11.11
CA GLU A 5 -1.48 2.29 -11.28
C GLU A 5 -1.14 2.96 -9.93
N CYS A 6 -1.80 2.56 -8.83
CA CYS A 6 -1.44 3.03 -7.49
C CYS A 6 0.00 2.66 -7.12
N LYS A 7 0.38 1.41 -7.38
CA LYS A 7 1.74 0.92 -7.16
C LYS A 7 2.75 1.77 -7.92
N GLU A 8 2.52 2.01 -9.21
CA GLU A 8 3.44 2.80 -10.03
C GLU A 8 3.59 4.24 -9.53
N LYS A 9 2.50 4.89 -9.10
CA LYS A 9 2.56 6.24 -8.51
C LYS A 9 3.34 6.27 -7.20
N CYS A 10 3.12 5.29 -6.31
CA CYS A 10 3.86 5.20 -5.05
C CYS A 10 5.35 4.89 -5.29
N LEU A 11 5.68 3.99 -6.22
CA LEU A 11 7.07 3.66 -6.51
C LEU A 11 7.85 4.85 -7.07
N LYS A 12 7.22 5.70 -7.89
CA LYS A 12 7.81 6.93 -8.44
C LYS A 12 7.99 8.04 -7.40
N ASN A 13 7.32 7.97 -6.25
CA ASN A 13 7.47 8.93 -5.15
C ASN A 13 8.40 8.34 -4.06
N CYS A 14 9.58 8.93 -3.89
CA CYS A 14 10.57 8.49 -2.90
C CYS A 14 10.04 8.56 -1.47
N SER A 15 9.16 9.51 -1.17
CA SER A 15 8.56 9.68 0.17
C SER A 15 7.34 8.79 0.42
N CYS A 16 6.88 8.05 -0.58
CA CYS A 16 5.78 7.11 -0.40
C CYS A 16 6.19 5.95 0.50
N THR A 17 5.32 5.62 1.46
CA THR A 17 5.50 4.48 2.37
C THR A 17 4.42 3.41 2.17
N ALA A 18 3.20 3.78 1.78
CA ALA A 18 2.17 2.81 1.42
C ALA A 18 1.15 3.35 0.41
N TYR A 19 0.40 2.43 -0.19
CA TYR A 19 -0.73 2.76 -1.06
C TYR A 19 -1.91 1.79 -0.87
N ALA A 20 -3.10 2.26 -1.26
CA ALA A 20 -4.31 1.45 -1.32
C ALA A 20 -5.17 1.94 -2.49
N SER A 21 -5.78 0.99 -3.21
CA SER A 21 -6.80 1.32 -4.20
C SER A 21 -8.13 1.55 -3.47
N SER A 22 -8.70 2.75 -3.59
CA SER A 22 -10.00 3.05 -3.03
C SER A 22 -11.05 2.88 -4.12
N GLY A 23 -11.79 1.77 -4.08
CA GLY A 23 -12.94 1.53 -4.93
C GLY A 23 -14.16 1.23 -4.08
N THR A 24 -15.00 2.23 -3.81
CA THR A 24 -16.40 2.07 -3.35
C THR A 24 -17.20 3.36 -3.59
N ASN A 25 -18.42 3.22 -4.12
CA ASN A 25 -19.49 4.22 -4.21
C ASN A 25 -19.12 5.59 -4.82
N GLY A 26 -18.72 5.61 -6.11
CA GLY A 26 -18.77 6.82 -6.94
C GLY A 26 -17.43 7.38 -7.42
N GLY A 27 -16.29 6.81 -7.02
CA GLY A 27 -14.98 7.21 -7.55
C GLY A 27 -13.95 6.09 -7.45
N VAL A 28 -13.16 5.92 -8.52
CA VAL A 28 -12.02 4.99 -8.53
C VAL A 28 -10.74 5.77 -8.23
N GLY A 29 -10.28 5.70 -6.98
CA GLY A 29 -9.18 6.52 -6.48
C GLY A 29 -7.98 5.75 -5.95
N CYS A 30 -6.95 6.49 -5.57
CA CYS A 30 -5.74 5.98 -4.94
C CYS A 30 -5.46 6.76 -3.67
N THR A 31 -5.23 6.06 -2.56
CA THR A 31 -4.69 6.65 -1.35
C THR A 31 -3.21 6.33 -1.29
N ILE A 32 -2.38 7.36 -1.15
CA ILE A 32 -0.92 7.25 -1.03
C ILE A 32 -0.54 7.89 0.30
N TRP A 33 0.14 7.13 1.14
CA TRP A 33 0.68 7.61 2.40
C TRP A 33 2.15 8.00 2.22
N LEU A 34 2.52 9.10 2.86
CA LEU A 34 3.88 9.62 2.91
C LEU A 34 4.36 9.61 4.37
N GLY A 35 5.60 9.23 4.62
CA GLY A 35 6.13 9.13 5.98
C GLY A 35 5.53 7.99 6.80
N ASP A 36 5.54 8.12 8.13
CA ASP A 36 5.23 7.00 9.03
C ASP A 36 3.76 6.56 9.00
N LEU A 37 3.55 5.25 9.05
CA LEU A 37 2.22 4.65 9.15
C LEU A 37 1.86 4.47 10.62
N VAL A 38 1.08 5.40 11.17
CA VAL A 38 0.60 5.34 12.55
C VAL A 38 -0.84 4.84 12.62
N GLY A 39 -1.16 4.06 13.67
CA GLY A 39 -2.53 3.60 13.91
C GLY A 39 -3.05 2.55 12.94
N VAL A 40 -2.18 1.87 12.18
CA VAL A 40 -2.55 0.69 11.38
C VAL A 40 -2.99 -0.42 12.33
N ARG A 41 -4.15 -1.01 12.06
CA ARG A 41 -4.72 -2.11 12.84
C ARG A 41 -5.29 -3.16 11.89
N ASP A 42 -5.12 -4.43 12.26
CA ASP A 42 -5.76 -5.52 11.53
C ASP A 42 -7.27 -5.48 11.77
N ALA A 43 -8.02 -5.62 10.68
CA ALA A 43 -9.46 -5.74 10.73
C ALA A 43 -9.83 -7.23 10.69
N LEU A 44 -10.44 -7.73 11.77
CA LEU A 44 -10.89 -9.13 11.86
C LEU A 44 -11.98 -9.44 10.83
N ASN A 45 -12.82 -8.46 10.49
CA ASN A 45 -13.85 -8.55 9.47
C ASN A 45 -14.02 -7.19 8.80
N GLY A 46 -14.02 -7.16 7.46
CA GLY A 46 -14.19 -5.92 6.70
C GLY A 46 -13.00 -4.97 6.86
N GLY A 47 -12.07 -5.03 5.91
CA GLY A 47 -10.92 -4.13 5.80
C GLY A 47 -10.56 -3.92 4.33
N LYS A 48 -9.71 -2.93 4.06
CA LYS A 48 -9.15 -2.71 2.71
C LYS A 48 -7.68 -3.13 2.70
N ASN A 49 -7.23 -3.66 1.58
CA ASN A 49 -5.82 -4.02 1.39
C ASN A 49 -4.94 -2.76 1.44
N LEU A 50 -3.96 -2.77 2.34
CA LEU A 50 -2.88 -1.79 2.42
C LEU A 50 -1.60 -2.42 1.88
N PHE A 51 -0.93 -1.75 0.95
CA PHE A 51 0.34 -2.21 0.38
C PHE A 51 1.48 -1.31 0.86
N VAL A 52 2.42 -1.86 1.61
CA VAL A 52 3.58 -1.13 2.14
C VAL A 52 4.76 -1.23 1.17
N LYS A 53 5.41 -0.11 0.87
CA LYS A 53 6.61 -0.05 0.04
C LYS A 53 7.81 -0.53 0.85
N MET A 54 8.44 -1.60 0.40
CA MET A 54 9.61 -2.19 1.06
C MET A 54 10.82 -2.19 0.12
N PRO A 55 12.06 -2.16 0.64
CA PRO A 55 13.26 -2.39 -0.15
C PRO A 55 13.25 -3.78 -0.80
N SER A 56 13.73 -3.88 -2.04
CA SER A 56 13.79 -5.16 -2.77
C SER A 56 14.59 -6.24 -2.04
N SER A 57 15.60 -5.85 -1.26
CA SER A 57 16.41 -6.75 -0.44
C SER A 57 15.59 -7.49 0.63
N VAL A 58 14.48 -6.92 1.09
CA VAL A 58 13.62 -7.50 2.13
C VAL A 58 12.55 -8.41 1.54
N ILE A 59 12.07 -8.11 0.32
CA ILE A 59 10.94 -8.80 -0.32
C ILE A 59 11.26 -10.27 -0.69
N GLY A 60 12.55 -10.62 -0.81
CA GLY A 60 13.02 -11.98 -1.12
C GLY A 60 13.42 -12.85 0.08
N MET A 61 13.34 -12.35 1.32
CA MET A 61 13.85 -13.07 2.51
C MET A 61 12.79 -13.93 3.22
N LYS A 62 11.67 -14.26 2.57
CA LYS A 62 10.60 -15.07 3.18
C LYS A 62 10.92 -16.57 3.37
N ASN A 63 12.12 -17.03 3.02
CA ASN A 63 12.56 -18.42 3.19
C ASN A 63 13.87 -18.46 4.00
N ALA A 64 13.82 -18.07 5.27
CA ALA A 64 14.89 -18.31 6.23
C ALA A 64 14.27 -18.48 7.61
N GLU A 65 13.56 -19.59 7.79
CA GLU A 65 13.33 -20.23 9.08
C GLU A 65 13.52 -21.74 8.91
#